data_AF-A0A7Y6A6J5-F1
#
_entry.id   AF-A0A7Y6A6J5-F1
#
_cell.length_a   1.000
_cell.length_b   1.000
_cell.length_c   1.000
_cell.angle_alpha   90.00
_cell.angle_beta   90.00
_cell.angle_gamma   90.00
#
_symmetry.space_group_name_H-M   'P 1'
#
loop_
_entity.id
_entity.type
_entity.pdbx_description
1 polymer ?
#
loop_
_entity_poly.entity_id
_entity_poly.type
_entity_poly.pdbx_seq_one_letter_code
_entity_poly.pdbx_strand_id
1 'polypeptide(L)'
;MLRPYRELAAAPRLLSVLLWSIVGRAHLPATPLAVSFLIAGWTGSYASAGVVGGALTLGLGVAGPVRGRAADRSPAGRLLLVTASGYGVGIVVLGL
;
A
#
# COMPACT_ATOMS: atom_id res chain seq x y z
N MET A 1 26.91 -14.98 -4.83
CA MET A 1 25.53 -14.47 -4.85
C MET A 1 25.32 -13.11 -4.15
N LEU A 2 26.23 -12.62 -3.29
CA LEU A 2 26.06 -11.34 -2.55
C LEU A 2 26.57 -10.09 -3.29
N ARG A 3 27.23 -10.24 -4.44
CA ARG A 3 27.85 -9.14 -5.19
C ARG A 3 26.84 -8.03 -5.60
N PRO A 4 25.63 -8.35 -6.11
CA PRO A 4 24.64 -7.33 -6.46
C PRO A 4 24.12 -6.54 -5.25
N TYR A 5 23.97 -7.20 -4.09
CA TYR A 5 23.54 -6.54 -2.86
C TYR A 5 24.57 -5.55 -2.34
N ARG A 6 25.87 -5.86 -2.52
CA ARG A 6 26.97 -4.95 -2.13
C ARG A 6 27.05 -3.73 -3.05
N GLU A 7 26.75 -3.89 -4.33
CA GLU A 7 26.67 -2.77 -5.28
C GLU A 7 25.46 -1.87 -5.02
N LEU A 8 24.30 -2.44 -4.68
CA LEU A 8 23.13 -1.66 -4.24
C LEU A 8 23.40 -0.91 -2.93
N ALA A 9 24.06 -1.56 -1.97
CA ALA A 9 24.41 -0.96 -0.68
C ALA A 9 25.40 0.22 -0.83
N ALA A 10 26.19 0.24 -1.90
CA ALA A 10 27.10 1.34 -2.22
C ALA A 10 26.38 2.55 -2.87
N ALA A 11 25.10 2.43 -3.25
CA ALA A 11 24.36 3.53 -3.86
C ALA A 11 24.03 4.62 -2.80
N PRO A 12 24.43 5.89 -3.03
CA PRO A 12 24.39 6.96 -2.02
C PRO A 12 22.99 7.44 -1.59
N ARG A 13 21.93 6.72 -1.98
CA ARG A 13 20.53 7.06 -1.65
C ARG A 13 19.70 5.87 -1.20
N LEU A 14 20.29 4.68 -1.11
CA LEU A 14 19.57 3.46 -0.74
C LEU A 14 18.88 3.59 0.62
N LEU A 15 19.61 4.10 1.62
CA LEU A 15 19.09 4.23 2.99
C LEU A 15 17.92 5.23 3.07
N SER A 16 18.02 6.36 2.37
CA SER A 16 16.93 7.33 2.28
C SER A 16 15.69 6.71 1.62
N VAL A 17 15.85 5.98 0.52
CA VAL A 17 14.75 5.28 -0.16
C VAL A 17 14.13 4.21 0.73
N LEU A 18 14.95 3.45 1.48
CA LEU A 18 14.49 2.44 2.45
C LEU A 18 13.67 3.07 3.58
N LEU A 19 14.15 4.17 4.16
CA LEU A 19 13.44 4.88 5.22
C LEU A 19 12.07 5.39 4.73
N TRP A 20 12.04 6.07 3.58
CA TRP A 20 10.77 6.49 2.97
C TRP A 20 9.87 5.31 2.60
N SER A 21 10.46 4.17 2.21
CA SER A 21 9.75 2.90 1.99
C SER A 21 9.08 2.35 3.24
N ILE A 22 9.77 2.41 4.38
CA ILE A 22 9.25 1.92 5.66
C ILE A 22 8.12 2.83 6.12
N VAL A 23 8.35 4.14 6.12
CA VAL A 23 7.33 5.14 6.50
C VAL A 23 6.09 5.00 5.61
N GLY A 24 6.26 4.90 4.30
CA GLY A 24 5.16 4.74 3.36
C GLY A 24 4.40 3.42 3.49
N ARG A 25 5.02 2.37 4.06
CA ARG A 25 4.39 1.05 4.26
C ARG A 25 3.87 0.81 5.67
N ALA A 26 4.21 1.66 6.63
CA ALA A 26 3.76 1.52 8.02
C ALA A 26 2.23 1.39 8.14
N HIS A 27 1.51 2.07 7.25
CA HIS A 27 0.05 2.01 7.15
C HIS A 27 -0.49 0.66 6.66
N LEU A 28 0.22 -0.04 5.76
CA LEU A 28 -0.31 -1.23 5.06
C LEU A 28 -0.79 -2.36 5.98
N PRO A 29 -0.09 -2.73 7.06
CA PRO A 29 -0.62 -3.73 8.00
C PRO A 29 -1.70 -3.17 8.92
N ALA A 30 -1.71 -1.86 9.17
CA ALA A 30 -2.63 -1.22 10.10
C ALA A 30 -4.06 -1.12 9.51
N THR A 31 -4.21 -0.84 8.22
CA THR A 31 -5.53 -0.68 7.59
C THR A 31 -6.41 -1.93 7.64
N PRO A 32 -5.95 -3.11 7.21
CA PRO A 32 -6.78 -4.31 7.25
C PRO A 32 -7.20 -4.66 8.67
N LEU A 33 -6.31 -4.46 9.65
CA LEU A 33 -6.60 -4.68 11.07
C LEU A 33 -7.67 -3.68 11.57
N ALA A 34 -7.47 -2.39 11.32
CA ALA A 34 -8.41 -1.35 11.75
C ALA A 34 -9.80 -1.54 11.15
N VAL A 35 -9.89 -1.83 9.84
CA VAL A 35 -11.15 -2.11 9.14
C VAL A 35 -11.84 -3.34 9.71
N SER A 36 -11.08 -4.42 9.98
CA SER A 36 -11.64 -5.66 10.52
C SER A 36 -12.24 -5.44 11.92
N PHE A 37 -11.51 -4.73 12.80
CA PHE A 37 -12.00 -4.43 14.15
C PHE A 37 -13.16 -3.44 14.14
N LEU A 38 -13.15 -2.45 13.26
CA LEU A 38 -14.24 -1.48 13.13
C LEU A 38 -15.54 -2.18 12.73
N ILE A 39 -15.48 -3.03 11.70
CA ILE A 39 -16.67 -3.75 11.21
C ILE A 39 -17.15 -4.72 12.28
N ALA A 40 -16.26 -5.53 12.86
CA ALA A 40 -16.63 -6.45 13.92
C ALA A 40 -17.23 -5.73 15.13
N GLY A 41 -16.72 -4.55 15.50
CA GLY A 41 -17.24 -3.71 16.57
C GLY A 41 -18.63 -3.13 16.26
N TRP A 42 -18.91 -2.81 15.00
CA TRP A 42 -20.18 -2.21 14.59
C TRP A 42 -21.28 -3.24 14.29
N THR A 43 -20.94 -4.36 13.65
CA THR A 43 -21.91 -5.42 13.29
C THR A 43 -21.96 -6.56 14.30
N GLY A 44 -20.99 -6.67 15.20
CA GLY A 44 -20.85 -7.82 16.11
C GLY A 44 -20.40 -9.11 15.40
N SER A 45 -20.06 -9.05 14.10
CA SER A 45 -19.83 -10.24 13.28
C SER A 45 -18.47 -10.24 12.58
N TYR A 46 -17.60 -11.17 12.98
CA TYR A 46 -16.33 -11.41 12.30
C TYR A 46 -16.47 -12.00 10.89
N ALA A 47 -17.60 -12.63 10.57
CA ALA A 47 -17.87 -13.09 9.21
C ALA A 47 -17.99 -11.90 8.24
N SER A 48 -18.71 -10.85 8.64
CA SER A 48 -18.81 -9.61 7.85
C SER A 48 -17.47 -8.89 7.73
N ALA A 49 -16.68 -8.85 8.81
CA ALA A 49 -15.33 -8.30 8.80
C ALA A 49 -14.41 -9.10 7.84
N GLY A 50 -14.53 -10.42 7.81
CA GLY A 50 -13.78 -11.29 6.91
C GLY A 50 -14.13 -11.06 5.44
N VAL A 51 -15.40 -10.86 5.10
CA VAL A 51 -15.84 -10.55 3.71
C VAL A 51 -15.23 -9.22 3.26
N VAL A 52 -15.32 -8.17 4.08
CA VAL A 52 -14.78 -6.86 3.72
C VAL A 52 -13.25 -6.88 3.68
N GLY A 53 -12.60 -7.53 4.65
CA GLY A 53 -11.14 -7.73 4.65
C GLY A 53 -10.65 -8.52 3.44
N GLY A 54 -11.41 -9.54 3.01
CA GLY A 54 -11.15 -10.30 1.80
C GLY A 54 -11.25 -9.43 0.54
N ALA A 55 -12.32 -8.64 0.41
CA ALA A 55 -12.48 -7.69 -0.70
C ALA A 55 -11.35 -6.65 -0.74
N LEU A 56 -10.96 -6.11 0.42
CA LEU A 56 -9.82 -5.19 0.54
C LEU A 56 -8.51 -5.85 0.08
N THR A 57 -8.27 -7.09 0.51
CA THR A 57 -7.06 -7.86 0.15
C THR A 57 -7.01 -8.15 -1.34
N LEU A 58 -8.13 -8.52 -1.96
CA LEU A 58 -8.22 -8.71 -3.41
C LEU A 58 -7.93 -7.41 -4.16
N GLY A 59 -8.51 -6.29 -3.73
CA GLY A 59 -8.24 -4.98 -4.32
C GLY A 59 -6.76 -4.60 -4.26
N LEU A 60 -6.12 -4.78 -3.10
CA LEU A 60 -4.68 -4.57 -2.91
C LEU A 60 -3.84 -5.51 -3.80
N GLY A 61 -4.23 -6.78 -3.89
CA GLY A 61 -3.58 -7.79 -4.72
C GLY A 61 -3.61 -7.44 -6.21
N VAL A 62 -4.75 -6.96 -6.72
CA VAL A 62 -4.89 -6.51 -8.12
C VAL A 62 -4.18 -5.18 -8.36
N ALA A 63 -4.17 -4.27 -7.38
CA ALA A 63 -3.50 -2.98 -7.50
C ALA A 63 -1.98 -3.11 -7.67
N GLY A 64 -1.35 -4.16 -7.10
CA GLY A 64 0.09 -4.40 -7.22
C GLY A 64 0.58 -4.52 -8.67
N PRO A 65 0.11 -5.51 -9.45
CA PRO A 65 0.48 -5.68 -10.85
C PRO A 65 0.14 -4.49 -11.74
N VAL A 66 -0.99 -3.82 -11.48
CA VAL A 66 -1.40 -2.62 -12.23
C VAL A 66 -0.42 -1.48 -11.99
N ARG A 67 -0.06 -1.23 -10.73
CA ARG A 67 0.93 -0.20 -10.36
C ARG A 67 2.33 -0.53 -10.88
N GLY A 68 2.74 -1.80 -10.85
CA GLY A 68 4.01 -2.25 -11.42
C GLY A 68 4.09 -1.91 -12.91
N ARG A 69 3.08 -2.35 -13.69
CA ARG A 69 3.01 -2.05 -15.12
C ARG A 69 2.92 -0.55 -15.42
N ALA A 70 2.28 0.23 -14.56
CA ALA A 70 2.20 1.68 -14.72
C ALA A 70 3.53 2.39 -14.40
N ALA A 71 4.30 1.89 -13.44
CA ALA A 71 5.65 2.37 -13.12
C ALA A 71 6.64 2.11 -14.26
N ASP A 72 6.50 0.99 -14.96
CA ASP A 72 7.36 0.66 -16.10
C ASP A 72 7.06 1.53 -17.34
N ARG A 73 5.83 2.06 -17.45
CA ARG A 73 5.34 2.75 -18.64
C ARG A 73 5.24 4.27 -18.50
N SER A 74 5.31 4.81 -17.28
CA SER A 74 5.02 6.23 -17.02
C SER A 74 6.14 6.92 -16.23
N PRO A 75 6.36 8.23 -16.46
CA PRO A 75 7.30 8.99 -15.65
C PRO A 75 6.85 8.99 -14.17
N ALA A 76 7.81 8.73 -13.28
CA ALA A 76 7.57 8.52 -11.84
C ALA A 76 6.76 9.65 -11.19
N GLY A 77 7.00 10.91 -11.56
CA GLY A 77 6.28 12.06 -11.01
C GLY A 77 4.78 12.04 -11.31
N ARG A 78 4.38 11.73 -12.55
CA ARG A 78 2.96 11.64 -12.94
C ARG A 78 2.27 10.48 -12.25
N LEU A 79 2.95 9.34 -12.13
CA LEU A 79 2.41 8.18 -11.43
C LEU A 79 2.22 8.44 -9.94
N LEU A 80 3.19 9.10 -9.30
CA LEU A 80 3.10 9.49 -7.89
C LEU A 80 1.93 10.44 -7.64
N LEU A 81 1.72 11.45 -8.51
CA LEU A 81 0.58 12.36 -8.38
C LEU A 81 -0.76 11.63 -8.50
N VAL A 82 -0.92 10.76 -9.49
CA VAL A 82 -2.18 10.00 -9.71
C VAL A 82 -2.44 9.03 -8.56
N THR A 83 -1.42 8.29 -8.13
CA THR A 83 -1.58 7.33 -7.03
C THR A 83 -1.79 8.01 -5.68
N ALA A 84 -1.09 9.12 -5.40
CA ALA A 84 -1.26 9.89 -4.17
C ALA A 84 -2.63 10.56 -4.11
N SER A 85 -3.09 11.17 -5.20
CA SER A 85 -4.43 11.77 -5.27
C SER A 85 -5.53 10.72 -5.15
N GLY A 86 -5.45 9.61 -5.89
CA GLY A 86 -6.42 8.52 -5.79
C GLY A 86 -6.47 7.90 -4.39
N TYR A 87 -5.32 7.75 -3.74
CA TYR A 87 -5.25 7.26 -2.36
C TYR A 87 -5.82 8.27 -1.35
N GLY A 88 -5.51 9.56 -1.51
CA GLY A 88 -6.06 10.62 -0.66
C GLY A 88 -7.59 10.70 -0.78
N VAL A 89 -8.12 10.65 -2.00
CA VAL A 89 -9.57 10.57 -2.25
C VAL A 89 -10.16 9.32 -1.60
N GLY A 90 -9.52 8.17 -1.75
CA GLY A 90 -9.97 6.91 -1.13
C GLY A 90 -10.07 6.99 0.40
N ILE A 91 -9.08 7.61 1.06
CA ILE A 91 -9.12 7.83 2.51
C ILE A 91 -10.25 8.80 2.90
N VAL A 92 -10.44 9.89 2.16
CA VAL A 92 -11.51 10.86 2.44
C VAL A 92 -12.88 10.19 2.32
N VAL A 93 -13.09 9.39 1.27
CA VAL A 93 -14.32 8.63 1.05
C VAL A 93 -14.54 7.59 2.16
N LEU A 94 -13.49 6.92 2.64
CA LEU A 94 -13.58 5.99 3.77
C LEU A 94 -13.86 6.68 5.11
N GLY A 95 -13.49 7.95 5.26
CA GLY A 95 -13.67 8.72 6.48
C GLY A 95 -14.99 9.50 6.58
N LEU A 96 -15.77 9.54 5.49
CA LEU A 96 -17.12 10.10 5.44
C LEU A 96 -18.16 9.04 5.82
#